data_AF-A0A820HF43-F1
#
_entry.id   AF-A0A820HF43-F1
#
_cell.length_a   1.000
_cell.length_b   1.000
_cell.length_c   1.000
_cell.angle_alpha   90.00
_cell.angle_beta   90.00
_cell.angle_gamma   90.00
#
_symmetry.space_group_name_H-M   'P 1'
#
loop_
_entity.id
_entity.type
_entity.pdbx_description
1 polymer ?
#
loop_
_entity_poly.entity_id
_entity_poly.type
_entity_poly.pdbx_seq_one_letter_code
_entity_poly.pdbx_strand_id
1 'polypeptide(L)'
;MEHFTSSLKENEDYSDVESIESKASPPNITWQHTWSFNETENALTQSVFARIPSEIMLRIFKLFSVPDLCNVSLVCRRFKMIGDQDEIWKLKCNCE
;
A
#
# COMPACT_ATOMS: atom_id res chain seq x y z
N MET A 1 6.81 78.05 24.74
CA MET A 1 8.21 78.44 24.97
C MET A 1 9.05 77.53 24.12
N GLU A 2 9.88 78.15 23.28
CA GLU A 2 10.67 77.63 22.16
C GLU A 2 11.57 76.44 22.58
N HIS A 3 11.98 75.50 21.73
CA HIS A 3 12.89 75.73 20.60
C HIS A 3 12.80 74.65 19.50
N PHE A 4 13.08 75.13 18.29
CA PHE A 4 13.24 74.45 17.01
C PHE A 4 14.72 74.09 16.79
N THR A 5 15.00 73.01 16.04
CA THR A 5 16.10 72.75 15.06
C THR A 5 16.30 71.22 14.96
N SER A 6 15.78 70.55 13.94
CA SER A 6 16.32 70.36 12.58
C SER A 6 17.75 69.83 12.53
N SER A 7 17.91 68.54 12.19
CA SER A 7 18.91 68.11 11.20
C SER A 7 18.62 66.71 10.68
N LEU A 8 18.44 66.67 9.37
CA LEU A 8 18.51 65.54 8.45
C LEU A 8 19.59 64.50 8.81
N LYS A 9 19.24 63.23 8.59
CA LYS A 9 19.91 62.41 7.57
C LYS A 9 19.00 61.25 7.16
N GLU A 10 18.52 61.37 5.92
CA GLU A 10 18.15 60.25 5.07
C GLU A 10 19.29 59.25 4.99
N ASN A 11 18.95 57.97 4.90
CA ASN A 11 19.69 56.82 4.36
C ASN A 11 18.96 55.58 4.88
N GLU A 12 18.60 54.54 4.15
CA GLU A 12 18.58 54.22 2.73
C GLU A 12 17.83 52.87 2.72
N ASP A 13 16.99 52.67 1.71
CA ASP A 13 16.63 51.38 1.14
C ASP A 13 15.95 50.32 2.04
N TYR A 14 14.62 50.40 2.05
CA TYR A 14 13.72 49.30 2.40
C TYR A 14 13.35 48.54 1.11
N SER A 15 13.20 47.23 1.24
CA SER A 15 12.71 46.21 0.28
C SER A 15 13.64 45.81 -0.87
N ASP A 16 14.39 44.71 -0.67
CA ASP A 16 14.02 43.42 -1.30
C ASP A 16 14.96 42.31 -0.81
N VAL A 17 14.60 41.66 0.30
CA VAL A 17 15.06 40.30 0.58
C VAL A 17 14.12 39.36 -0.15
N GLU A 18 14.47 39.10 -1.41
CA GLU A 18 13.91 38.02 -2.20
C GLU A 18 14.17 36.71 -1.44
N SER A 19 13.15 36.27 -0.71
CA SER A 19 13.15 34.99 -0.02
C SER A 19 13.19 33.93 -1.11
N ILE A 20 14.38 33.37 -1.37
CA ILE A 20 14.55 32.17 -2.16
C ILE A 20 13.98 31.02 -1.33
N GLU A 21 12.65 30.98 -1.25
CA GLU A 21 11.93 29.79 -0.85
C GLU A 21 12.14 28.80 -1.99
N SER A 22 13.20 28.00 -1.88
CA SER A 22 13.42 26.85 -2.74
C SER A 22 12.21 25.94 -2.52
N LYS A 23 11.18 26.11 -3.35
CA LYS A 23 10.07 25.19 -3.49
C LYS A 23 10.67 23.89 -4.01
N ALA A 24 11.23 23.10 -3.10
CA ALA A 24 11.58 21.72 -3.36
C ALA A 24 10.31 21.08 -3.91
N SER A 25 10.36 20.68 -5.19
CA SER A 25 9.25 19.93 -5.78
C SER A 25 8.96 18.75 -4.85
N PRO A 26 7.68 18.43 -4.59
CA PRO A 26 7.34 17.22 -3.85
C PRO A 26 8.12 16.06 -4.46
N PRO A 27 8.71 15.17 -3.64
CA PRO A 27 9.38 14.00 -4.18
C PRO A 27 8.42 13.30 -5.14
N ASN A 28 8.90 12.98 -6.33
CA ASN A 28 8.13 12.24 -7.33
C ASN A 28 7.98 10.80 -6.82
N ILE A 29 7.05 10.62 -5.86
CA ILE A 29 6.71 9.32 -5.28
C ILE A 29 5.79 8.63 -6.28
N THR A 30 6.40 7.87 -7.18
CA THR A 30 5.69 6.87 -7.97
C THR A 30 5.51 5.65 -7.08
N TRP A 31 4.34 5.56 -6.43
CA TRP A 31 3.95 4.32 -5.75
C TRP A 31 3.84 3.22 -6.82
N GLN A 32 4.85 2.36 -6.88
CA GLN A 32 4.76 1.14 -7.68
C GLN A 32 3.88 0.16 -6.92
N HIS A 33 2.63 0.02 -7.37
CA HIS A 33 1.66 -0.91 -6.79
C HIS A 33 1.85 -2.36 -7.26
N THR A 34 2.88 -2.63 -8.07
CA THR A 34 3.13 -3.92 -8.69
C THR A 34 4.47 -4.46 -8.22
N TRP A 35 4.43 -5.59 -7.51
CA TRP A 35 5.62 -6.36 -7.20
C TRP A 35 6.22 -6.89 -8.51
N SER A 36 7.55 -6.93 -8.60
CA SER A 36 8.17 -7.63 -9.73
C SER A 36 7.82 -9.11 -9.68
N PHE A 37 7.93 -9.78 -10.83
CA PHE A 37 7.71 -11.23 -10.92
C PHE A 37 8.59 -11.99 -9.93
N ASN A 38 9.87 -11.64 -9.86
CA ASN A 38 10.85 -12.29 -8.98
C ASN A 38 10.52 -12.09 -7.50
N GLU A 39 10.10 -10.89 -7.10
CA GLU A 39 9.70 -10.62 -5.71
C GLU A 39 8.44 -11.39 -5.34
N THR A 40 7.48 -11.50 -6.27
CA THR A 40 6.25 -12.29 -6.08
C THR A 40 6.56 -13.78 -5.94
N GLU A 41 7.41 -14.32 -6.81
CA GLU A 41 7.82 -15.72 -6.78
C GLU A 41 8.62 -16.05 -5.50
N ASN A 42 9.54 -15.18 -5.08
CA ASN A 42 10.27 -15.33 -3.83
C ASN A 42 9.35 -15.29 -2.61
N ALA A 43 8.39 -14.35 -2.56
CA ALA A 43 7.43 -14.29 -1.46
C ALA A 43 6.55 -15.55 -1.40
N LEU A 44 6.14 -16.07 -2.55
CA LEU A 44 5.35 -17.30 -2.62
C LEU A 44 6.15 -18.53 -2.22
N THR A 45 7.43 -18.64 -2.60
CA THR A 45 8.29 -19.79 -2.27
C THR A 45 8.78 -19.78 -0.83
N GLN A 46 8.98 -18.60 -0.25
CA GLN A 46 9.37 -18.44 1.16
C GLN A 46 8.18 -18.50 2.13
N SER A 47 6.96 -18.42 1.61
CA SER A 47 5.75 -18.54 2.41
C SER A 47 5.69 -19.88 3.15
N VAL A 48 5.32 -19.86 4.42
CA VAL A 48 5.05 -21.08 5.21
C VAL A 48 3.98 -21.95 4.54
N PHE A 49 3.03 -21.32 3.84
CA PHE A 49 1.97 -22.03 3.13
C PHE A 49 2.51 -22.80 1.92
N ALA A 50 3.62 -22.37 1.31
CA ALA A 50 4.25 -23.03 0.17
C ALA A 50 4.59 -24.50 0.45
N ARG A 51 4.98 -24.79 1.70
CA ARG A 51 5.39 -26.12 2.16
C ARG A 51 4.21 -27.02 2.53
N ILE A 52 3.02 -26.46 2.73
CA ILE A 52 1.83 -27.23 3.10
C ILE A 52 1.30 -27.94 1.84
N PRO A 53 1.08 -29.26 1.86
CA PRO A 53 0.47 -29.97 0.72
C PRO A 53 -0.92 -29.42 0.38
N SER A 54 -1.27 -29.45 -0.90
CA SER A 54 -2.54 -28.87 -1.39
C SER A 54 -3.75 -29.58 -0.79
N GLU A 55 -3.64 -30.89 -0.53
CA GLU A 55 -4.69 -31.72 0.08
C GLU A 55 -5.00 -31.28 1.51
N ILE A 56 -3.98 -30.82 2.25
CA ILE A 56 -4.15 -30.33 3.62
C ILE A 56 -4.84 -28.96 3.59
N MET A 57 -4.42 -28.06 2.71
CA MET A 57 -5.09 -26.76 2.54
C MET A 57 -6.54 -26.92 2.08
N LEU A 58 -6.81 -27.87 1.18
CA LEU A 58 -8.16 -28.20 0.72
C LEU A 58 -9.06 -28.65 1.87
N ARG A 59 -8.56 -29.49 2.78
CA ARG A 59 -9.28 -29.87 4.01
C ARG A 59 -9.54 -28.69 4.92
N ILE A 60 -8.59 -27.76 5.05
CA ILE A 60 -8.77 -26.53 5.83
C ILE A 60 -9.84 -25.65 5.19
N PHE A 61 -9.78 -25.42 3.89
CA PHE A 61 -10.72 -24.55 3.16
C PHE A 61 -12.16 -25.07 3.24
N LYS A 62 -12.37 -26.39 3.28
CA LYS A 62 -13.70 -26.98 3.51
C LYS A 62 -14.38 -26.50 4.80
N LEU A 63 -13.61 -26.09 5.81
CA LEU A 63 -14.13 -25.59 7.09
C LEU A 63 -14.59 -24.12 7.02
N PHE A 64 -14.21 -23.37 5.98
CA PHE A 64 -14.46 -21.94 5.89
C PHE A 64 -15.90 -21.62 5.47
N SER A 65 -16.40 -20.45 5.85
CA SER A 65 -17.68 -19.95 5.34
C SER A 65 -17.55 -19.61 3.84
N VAL A 66 -18.68 -19.49 3.12
CA VAL A 66 -18.66 -19.07 1.71
C VAL A 66 -17.97 -17.71 1.53
N PRO A 67 -18.25 -16.66 2.35
CA PRO A 67 -17.51 -15.40 2.29
C PRO A 67 -16.00 -15.55 2.48
N ASP A 68 -15.57 -16.40 3.42
CA ASP A 68 -14.14 -16.62 3.68
C ASP A 68 -13.46 -17.33 2.51
N LEU A 69 -14.15 -18.27 1.86
CA LEU A 69 -13.66 -18.94 0.65
C LEU A 69 -13.44 -17.94 -0.50
N CYS A 70 -14.36 -16.99 -0.68
CA CYS A 70 -14.19 -15.91 -1.66
C CYS A 70 -12.95 -15.08 -1.37
N ASN A 71 -12.68 -14.76 -0.09
CA ASN A 71 -11.49 -14.00 0.31
C ASN A 71 -10.19 -14.79 0.11
N VAL A 72 -10.19 -16.10 0.40
CA VAL A 72 -9.03 -16.98 0.17
C VAL A 72 -8.60 -16.96 -1.30
N SER A 73 -9.55 -16.98 -2.24
CA SER A 73 -9.27 -16.94 -3.67
C SER A 73 -8.63 -15.63 -4.15
N LEU A 74 -8.64 -14.57 -3.33
CA LEU A 74 -8.00 -13.29 -3.63
C LEU A 74 -6.55 -13.20 -3.11
N VAL A 75 -6.12 -14.11 -2.22
CA VAL A 75 -4.80 -14.04 -1.58
C VAL A 75 -3.67 -14.31 -2.58
N CYS A 76 -3.75 -15.42 -3.31
CA CYS A 76 -2.77 -15.77 -4.32
C CYS A 76 -3.34 -16.81 -5.30
N ARG A 77 -2.66 -16.98 -6.45
CA ARG A 77 -3.03 -17.95 -7.48
C ARG A 77 -3.17 -19.37 -6.94
N ARG A 78 -2.28 -19.79 -6.03
CA ARG A 78 -2.33 -21.14 -5.44
C ARG A 78 -3.57 -21.34 -4.59
N PHE A 79 -3.95 -20.35 -3.79
CA PHE A 79 -5.14 -20.42 -2.95
C PHE A 79 -6.40 -20.43 -3.80
N LYS A 80 -6.46 -19.60 -4.85
CA LYS A 80 -7.53 -19.64 -5.84
C LYS A 80 -7.72 -21.02 -6.44
N MET A 81 -6.65 -21.65 -6.93
CA MET A 81 -6.72 -22.98 -7.56
C MET A 81 -7.23 -24.08 -6.61
N ILE A 82 -6.98 -23.94 -5.29
CA ILE A 82 -7.44 -24.89 -4.28
C ILE A 82 -8.87 -24.55 -3.83
N GLY A 83 -9.19 -23.26 -3.65
CA GLY A 83 -10.51 -22.77 -3.28
C GLY A 83 -11.57 -23.02 -4.36
N ASP A 84 -11.17 -23.05 -5.63
CA ASP A 84 -12.06 -23.31 -6.77
C ASP A 84 -12.30 -24.82 -7.00
N GLN A 85 -11.82 -25.72 -6.12
CA GLN A 85 -12.06 -27.16 -6.25
C GLN A 85 -13.53 -27.53 -6.02
N ASP A 86 -14.11 -28.29 -6.96
CA ASP A 86 -15.52 -28.73 -6.94
C ASP A 86 -15.97 -29.34 -5.60
N GLU A 87 -15.08 -30.08 -4.94
CA GLU A 87 -15.41 -30.76 -3.69
C GLU A 87 -15.71 -29.81 -2.52
N ILE A 88 -15.20 -28.57 -2.56
CA ILE A 88 -15.56 -27.52 -1.59
C ILE A 88 -17.00 -27.07 -1.88
N TRP A 89 -17.28 -26.72 -3.14
CA TRP A 89 -18.55 -26.13 -3.52
C TRP A 89 -19.71 -27.13 -3.46
N LYS A 90 -19.46 -28.39 -3.82
CA LYS A 90 -20.42 -29.50 -3.59
C LYS A 90 -20.77 -29.64 -2.11
N LEU A 91 -19.79 -29.52 -1.21
CA LEU A 91 -20.05 -29.56 0.22
C LEU A 91 -20.90 -28.35 0.67
N LYS A 92 -20.58 -27.14 0.19
CA LYS A 92 -21.32 -25.94 0.59
C LYS A 92 -22.77 -25.92 0.08
N CYS A 93 -23.01 -26.36 -1.15
CA CYS A 93 -24.37 -26.44 -1.70
C CYS A 93 -25.24 -27.55 -1.10
N ASN A 94 -24.64 -28.63 -0.58
CA ASN A 94 -25.37 -29.76 0.00
C ASN A 94 -25.60 -29.63 1.51
N CYS A 95 -25.00 -28.62 2.16
CA CYS A 95 -25.17 -28.33 3.57
C CYS A 95 -26.13 -27.15 3.84
N GLU A 96 -26.88 -26.71 2.82
CA GLU A 96 -28.03 -25.80 2.94
C GLU A 96 -29.34 -26.58 3.06
#